data_AF-A0A7C1V5Y3-F1
#
_entry.id   AF-A0A7C1V5Y3-F1
#
_cell.length_a   1.000
_cell.length_b   1.000
_cell.length_c   1.000
_cell.angle_alpha   90.00
_cell.angle_beta   90.00
_cell.angle_gamma   90.00
#
_symmetry.space_group_name_H-M   'P 1'
#
loop_
_entity.id
_entity.type
_entity.pdbx_description
1 polymer ?
#
loop_
_entity_poly.entity_id
_entity_poly.type
_entity_poly.pdbx_seq_one_letter_code
_entity_poly.pdbx_strand_id
1 'polypeptide(L)' 'MSDVILQSIITCPECGSEKEETMPTESCLFFYKCTNCGEVLRPNSGDCCVFCSYGNVKCPPKQ' A
#
# COMPACT_ATOMS: atom_id res chain seq x y z
N MET A 1 -17.82 -6.54 -15.55
CA MET A 1 -16.81 -7.19 -14.68
C MET A 1 -16.12 -6.07 -13.96
N SER A 2 -16.11 -6.09 -12.63
CA SER A 2 -15.47 -5.04 -11.84
C SER A 2 -13.96 -5.28 -11.89
N ASP A 3 -13.25 -4.54 -12.73
CA ASP A 3 -11.80 -4.60 -12.81
C ASP A 3 -11.23 -4.08 -11.48
N VAL A 4 -10.79 -5.00 -10.63
CA VAL A 4 -10.12 -4.68 -9.37
C VAL A 4 -8.80 -4.01 -9.72
N ILE A 5 -8.63 -2.76 -9.28
CA ILE A 5 -7.38 -2.03 -9.52
C ILE A 5 -6.35 -2.55 -8.54
N LEU A 6 -5.42 -3.38 -9.03
CA LEU A 6 -4.35 -3.92 -8.22
C LEU A 6 -3.14 -2.98 -8.16
N GLN A 7 -3.01 -2.03 -9.07
CA GLN A 7 -1.91 -1.07 -9.05
C GLN A 7 -2.20 0.04 -8.03
N SER A 8 -1.33 0.17 -7.03
CA SER A 8 -1.38 1.28 -6.08
C SER A 8 0.01 1.86 -5.89
N ILE A 9 0.09 3.18 -5.85
CA ILE A 9 1.31 3.92 -5.55
C ILE A 9 1.40 4.07 -4.03
N ILE A 10 2.37 3.41 -3.42
CA ILE A 10 2.72 3.60 -2.01
C ILE A 10 3.65 4.81 -1.91
N THR A 11 3.24 5.80 -1.12
CA THR A 11 4.07 6.96 -0.80
C THR A 11 4.71 6.77 0.57
N CYS A 12 6.04 6.82 0.62
CA CYS A 12 6.75 6.75 1.90
C CYS A 12 6.64 8.09 2.65
N PRO A 13 6.05 8.15 3.85
CA PRO A 13 5.95 9.40 4.62
C PRO A 13 7.31 9.92 5.12
N GLU A 14 8.31 9.05 5.23
CA GLU A 14 9.62 9.38 5.80
C GLU A 14 10.56 10.05 4.78
N CYS A 15 10.50 9.64 3.52
CA CYS A 15 11.38 10.18 2.47
C CYS A 15 10.64 10.78 1.28
N GLY A 16 9.30 10.67 1.23
CA GLY A 16 8.47 11.16 0.14
C GLY A 16 8.57 10.35 -1.16
N SER A 17 9.27 9.19 -1.17
CA SER A 17 9.38 8.37 -2.37
C SER A 17 8.06 7.68 -2.68
N GLU A 18 7.61 7.80 -3.92
CA GLU A 18 6.46 7.09 -4.46
C GLU A 18 6.92 5.83 -5.18
N LYS A 19 6.27 4.71 -4.88
CA LYS A 19 6.54 3.43 -5.55
C LYS A 19 5.24 2.79 -5.98
N GLU A 20 5.13 2.51 -7.27
CA GLU A 20 4.04 1.70 -7.79
C GLU A 20 4.25 0.25 -7.40
N GLU A 21 3.27 -0.32 -6.71
CA GLU A 21 3.27 -1.68 -6.22
C GLU A 21 1.93 -2.34 -6.58
N THR A 22 1.99 -3.62 -6.90
CA THR A 22 0.79 -4.41 -7.21
C THR A 22 0.25 -5.03 -5.94
N MET A 23 -0.92 -4.58 -5.50
CA MET A 23 -1.67 -5.13 -4.40
C MET A 23 -1.95 -6.62 -4.63
N PRO A 24 -1.62 -7.49 -3.66
CA PRO A 24 -2.01 -8.89 -3.74
C PRO A 24 -3.53 -9.00 -3.66
N THR A 25 -4.13 -9.81 -4.52
CA THR A 25 -5.56 -10.14 -4.44
C THR A 25 -5.88 -11.02 -3.23
N GLU A 26 -4.93 -11.82 -2.78
CA GLU A 26 -5.15 -12.84 -1.74
C GLU A 26 -4.61 -12.44 -0.35
N SER A 27 -3.94 -11.29 -0.21
CA SER A 27 -3.39 -10.87 1.09
C SER A 27 -3.16 -9.36 1.22
N CYS A 28 -3.25 -8.87 2.45
CA CYS A 28 -2.92 -7.48 2.80
C CYS A 28 -1.44 -7.36 3.15
N LEU A 29 -0.72 -6.45 2.49
CA LEU A 29 0.63 -6.06 2.90
C LEU A 29 0.57 -5.23 4.18
N PHE A 30 0.92 -5.83 5.31
CA PHE A 30 0.97 -5.13 6.60
C PHE A 30 2.32 -4.45 6.85
N PHE A 31 3.40 -4.98 6.28
CA PHE A 31 4.72 -4.36 6.37
C PHE A 31 5.21 -4.08 4.96
N TYR A 32 5.59 -2.84 4.69
CA TYR A 32 6.22 -2.45 3.44
C TYR A 32 7.57 -1.84 3.72
N LYS A 33 8.62 -2.45 3.18
CA LYS A 33 9.96 -1.89 3.26
C LYS A 33 10.16 -0.94 2.09
N CYS A 34 10.34 0.35 2.38
CA CYS A 34 10.65 1.34 1.37
C CYS A 34 11.94 0.95 0.64
N THR A 35 11.90 0.85 -0.69
CA THR A 35 13.11 0.52 -1.48
C THR A 35 14.09 1.69 -1.56
N ASN A 36 13.66 2.90 -1.22
CA ASN A 36 14.48 4.11 -1.30
C ASN A 36 15.26 4.37 0.00
N CYS A 37 14.58 4.48 1.15
CA CYS A 37 15.23 4.71 2.44
C CYS A 37 15.46 3.44 3.27
N GLY A 38 14.82 2.32 2.92
CA GLY A 38 14.92 1.07 3.67
C GLY A 38 14.01 0.98 4.91
N GLU A 39 13.23 2.03 5.19
CA GLU A 39 12.34 2.08 6.37
C GLU A 39 11.16 1.11 6.23
N VAL A 40 10.72 0.54 7.35
CA VAL A 40 9.59 -0.42 7.37
C VAL A 40 8.32 0.31 7.76
N LEU A 41 7.51 0.63 6.75
CA LEU A 41 6.20 1.23 6.91
C LEU A 41 5.20 0.22 7.47
N ARG A 42 4.38 0.69 8.41
CA ARG A 42 3.28 -0.05 9.05
C ARG A 42 1.99 0.73 8.88
N PRO A 43 0.85 0.06 8.65
CA PRO A 43 -0.43 0.73 8.51
C PRO A 43 -0.78 1.51 9.78
N ASN A 44 -1.54 2.58 9.60
CA ASN A 44 -2.10 3.36 10.68
C ASN A 44 -3.16 2.55 11.44
N SER A 45 -3.37 2.91 12.70
CA SER A 45 -4.41 2.29 13.52
C SER A 45 -5.78 2.52 12.89
N GLY A 46 -6.45 1.45 12.47
CA GLY A 46 -7.74 1.50 11.76
C GLY A 46 -7.68 1.10 10.28
N ASP A 47 -6.49 1.01 9.70
CA ASP A 47 -6.27 0.51 8.35
C ASP A 47 -5.82 -0.95 8.33
N CYS A 48 -6.21 -1.67 7.26
CA CYS A 48 -5.93 -3.10 7.13
C CYS A 48 -4.57 -3.42 6.48
N CYS A 49 -4.00 -2.48 5.72
CA CYS A 49 -2.82 -2.69 4.88
C CYS A 49 -2.08 -1.36 4.68
N VAL A 50 -0.77 -1.40 4.41
CA VAL A 50 0.04 -0.21 4.08
C VAL A 50 -0.52 0.57 2.89
N PHE A 51 -1.21 -0.09 1.96
CA PHE A 51 -1.92 0.57 0.86
C PHE A 51 -3.13 1.38 1.31
N CYS A 52 -3.87 0.95 2.34
CA CYS A 52 -4.98 1.75 2.85
C CYS A 52 -4.50 3.04 3.53
N SER A 53 -3.34 2.99 4.18
CA SER A 53 -2.75 4.12 4.90
C SER A 53 -1.92 5.06 4.02
N TYR A 54 -1.10 4.51 3.13
CA TYR A 54 -0.11 5.24 2.33
C TYR A 54 -0.26 5.04 0.82
N GLY A 55 -1.19 4.18 0.41
CA GLY A 55 -1.50 3.95 -1.00
C GLY A 55 -2.53 4.95 -1.52
N ASN A 56 -2.48 5.23 -2.82
CA ASN A 56 -3.47 6.07 -3.49
C ASN A 56 -4.81 5.34 -3.72
N VAL A 57 -4.78 4.01 -3.90
CA VAL A 57 -5.96 3.16 -4.12
C VAL A 57 -6.19 2.29 -2.89
N LYS A 58 -7.45 2.15 -2.47
CA LYS A 58 -7.83 1.31 -1.32
C LYS A 58 -7.72 -0.18 -1.68
N CYS A 59 -7.43 -1.01 -0.67
CA CYS A 59 -7.27 -2.46 -0.83
C CYS A 59 -8.53 -3.09 -1.50
N PRO A 60 -8.38 -4.10 -2.38
CA PRO A 60 -9.46 -4.73 -3.14
C PRO A 60 -10.77 -5.04 -2.39
N PRO A 61 -10.77 -5.62 -1.17
CA PRO A 61 -12.01 -5.89 -0.43
C PRO A 61 -12.78 -4.64 0.01
N LYS A 62 -12.21 -3.44 -0.15
CA LYS A 62 -12.84 -2.15 0.15
C LYS A 62 -13.25 -1.37 -1.12
N GLN A 63 -12.92 -1.85 -2.33
CA GLN A 63 -13.34 -1.26 -3.61
C GLN A 63 -14.71 -1.81 -4.04
#